data_AF-A0A382RC12-F1
#
_entry.id   AF-A0A382RC12-F1
#
_cell.length_a   1.000
_cell.length_b   1.000
_cell.length_c   1.000
_cell.angle_alpha   90.00
_cell.angle_beta   90.00
_cell.angle_gamma   90.00
#
_symmetry.space_group_name_H-M   'P 1'
#
loop_
_entity.id
_entity.type
_entity.pdbx_description
1 polymer ?
#
loop_
_entity_poly.entity_id
_entity_poly.type
_entity_poly.pdbx_seq_one_letter_code
_entity_poly.pdbx_strand_id
1 'polypeptide(L)'
;MNKNINHNSLTKLFKDLWTHIGKRRKIHFIFLLILTLVASVAEVASLGAVLPFIGILTQPEQVFQSPWLADFIIFFGINSGDQLILPLTVAFGLAAIIAGSLRLLLLWVSIKLSNATGADLSIEVYERTLYQPFKVHIERSSSEIISGITQKVTAATGVLLAVTSIITSSFLFISIMMTMLIVDPLVTIVAGLSFGSAYVVIAFLTSKRFESNSRSIASQQTQVVKALQEGLGAIRDVILDATQRIYTGIYRKAILLLMKANGENRFMNQAPRYAMESLGMVLIAIFVLAL
;
A
#
# COMPACT_ATOMS: atom_id res chain seq x y z
N MET A 1 -10.41 -19.30 28.28
CA MET A 1 -11.48 -18.28 28.19
C MET A 1 -11.78 -18.03 26.72
N ASN A 2 -12.83 -18.67 26.20
CA ASN A 2 -13.20 -18.68 24.79
C ASN A 2 -13.84 -17.33 24.43
N LYS A 3 -13.02 -16.35 24.00
CA LYS A 3 -13.53 -15.05 23.58
C LYS A 3 -14.08 -15.22 22.17
N ASN A 4 -15.40 -15.33 22.06
CA ASN A 4 -16.14 -15.16 20.82
C ASN A 4 -15.53 -13.97 20.06
N ILE A 5 -14.83 -14.26 18.96
CA ILE A 5 -14.37 -13.27 18.01
C ILE A 5 -15.64 -12.80 17.32
N ASN A 6 -16.32 -11.85 17.98
CA ASN A 6 -17.43 -11.12 17.40
C ASN A 6 -16.97 -10.69 16.00
N HIS A 7 -17.71 -11.05 14.96
CA HIS A 7 -17.51 -10.52 13.61
C HIS A 7 -17.88 -9.02 13.66
N ASN A 8 -17.06 -8.24 14.35
CA ASN A 8 -17.09 -6.80 14.22
C ASN A 8 -16.86 -6.53 12.73
N SER A 9 -17.79 -5.83 12.09
CA SER A 9 -17.58 -5.42 10.71
C SER A 9 -16.26 -4.66 10.64
N LEU A 10 -15.47 -4.89 9.58
CA LEU A 10 -14.20 -4.19 9.35
C LEU A 10 -14.38 -2.67 9.49
N THR A 11 -15.53 -2.15 9.07
CA THR A 11 -15.92 -0.75 9.21
C THR A 11 -15.95 -0.27 10.66
N LYS A 12 -16.40 -1.09 11.61
CA LYS A 12 -16.39 -0.75 13.04
C LYS A 12 -14.97 -0.68 13.57
N LEU A 13 -14.11 -1.64 13.20
CA LEU A 13 -12.70 -1.65 13.61
C LEU A 13 -11.94 -0.43 13.08
N PHE A 14 -12.19 -0.03 11.83
CA PHE A 14 -11.61 1.19 11.28
C PHE A 14 -12.11 2.46 11.97
N LYS A 15 -13.40 2.52 12.30
CA LYS A 15 -13.98 3.65 13.03
C LYS A 15 -13.36 3.75 14.43
N ASP A 16 -13.22 2.64 15.13
CA ASP A 16 -12.61 2.57 16.45
C ASP A 16 -11.11 2.93 16.41
N LEU A 17 -10.37 2.53 15.36
CA LEU A 17 -8.99 2.96 15.18
C LEU A 17 -8.91 4.48 14.95
N TRP A 18 -9.79 5.01 14.10
CA TRP A 18 -9.82 6.44 13.77
C TRP A 18 -10.14 7.33 14.96
N THR A 19 -10.97 6.89 15.91
CA THR A 19 -11.25 7.66 17.12
C THR A 19 -10.01 7.84 17.99
N HIS A 20 -9.12 6.86 18.03
CA HIS A 20 -7.87 6.89 18.80
C HIS A 20 -6.74 7.70 18.13
N ILE A 21 -6.89 8.09 16.87
CA ILE A 21 -5.91 8.95 16.19
C ILE A 21 -6.08 10.40 16.66
N GLY A 22 -4.97 11.01 17.08
CA GLY A 22 -4.92 12.40 17.55
C GLY A 22 -5.40 13.41 16.50
N LYS A 23 -6.00 14.51 16.97
CA LYS A 23 -6.58 15.56 16.10
C LYS A 23 -5.56 16.14 15.09
N ARG A 24 -4.30 16.32 15.50
CA ARG A 24 -3.21 16.81 14.63
C ARG A 24 -2.95 15.86 13.45
N ARG A 25 -2.93 14.54 13.70
CA ARG A 25 -2.72 13.53 12.63
C ARG A 25 -3.88 13.48 11.64
N LYS A 26 -5.12 13.65 12.12
CA LYS A 26 -6.31 13.73 11.25
C LYS A 26 -6.19 14.87 10.23
N ILE A 27 -5.69 16.03 10.66
CA ILE A 27 -5.43 17.17 9.76
C ILE A 27 -4.35 16.82 8.73
N HIS A 28 -3.26 16.14 9.14
CA HIS A 28 -2.25 15.69 8.18
C HIS A 28 -2.80 14.68 7.16
N PHE A 29 -3.74 13.81 7.54
CA PHE A 29 -4.43 12.93 6.59
C PHE A 29 -5.27 13.73 5.58
N ILE A 30 -5.90 14.84 5.99
CA ILE A 30 -6.60 15.73 5.05
C ILE A 30 -5.61 16.36 4.06
N PHE A 31 -4.46 16.85 4.53
CA PHE A 31 -3.41 17.35 3.62
C PHE A 31 -2.88 16.27 2.68
N LEU A 32 -2.77 15.02 3.13
CA LEU A 32 -2.40 13.89 2.29
C LEU A 32 -3.43 13.65 1.17
N LEU A 33 -4.73 13.78 1.46
CA LEU A 33 -5.78 13.69 0.43
C LEU A 33 -5.67 14.81 -0.60
N ILE A 34 -5.40 16.04 -0.17
CA ILE A 34 -5.17 17.17 -1.10
C ILE A 34 -3.95 16.87 -1.99
N LEU A 35 -2.85 16.41 -1.40
CA LEU A 35 -1.66 16.02 -2.14
C LEU A 35 -1.94 14.88 -3.12
N THR A 36 -2.79 13.93 -2.75
CA THR A 36 -3.23 12.83 -3.63
C THR A 36 -3.95 13.36 -4.86
N LEU A 37 -4.85 14.33 -4.68
CA LEU A 37 -5.57 14.99 -5.78
C LEU A 37 -4.59 15.74 -6.71
N VAL A 38 -3.64 16.48 -6.15
CA VAL A 38 -2.64 17.21 -6.93
C VAL A 38 -1.75 16.23 -7.71
N ALA A 39 -1.30 15.16 -7.07
CA ALA A 39 -0.50 14.12 -7.71
C ALA A 39 -1.28 13.40 -8.82
N SER A 40 -2.57 13.10 -8.62
CA SER A 40 -3.40 12.42 -9.63
C SER A 40 -3.62 13.27 -10.87
N VAL A 41 -3.84 14.58 -10.69
CA VAL A 41 -3.95 15.52 -11.81
C VAL A 41 -2.64 15.63 -12.59
N ALA A 42 -1.51 15.74 -11.89
CA ALA A 42 -0.19 15.79 -12.53
C ALA A 42 0.12 14.50 -13.31
N GLU A 43 -0.27 13.34 -12.78
CA GLU A 43 -0.06 12.04 -13.44
C GLU A 43 -0.94 11.90 -14.68
N VAL A 44 -2.21 12.30 -14.61
CA VAL A 44 -3.11 12.38 -15.77
C VAL A 44 -2.56 13.32 -16.84
N ALA A 45 -2.10 14.51 -16.45
CA ALA A 45 -1.51 15.48 -17.38
C ALA A 45 -0.25 14.92 -18.06
N SER A 46 0.63 14.26 -17.29
CA SER A 46 1.85 13.65 -17.83
C SER A 46 1.55 12.48 -18.77
N LEU A 47 0.57 11.63 -18.46
CA LEU A 47 0.16 10.51 -19.33
C LEU A 47 -0.54 11.02 -20.59
N GLY A 48 -1.46 11.98 -20.43
CA GLY A 48 -2.17 12.60 -21.54
C GLY A 48 -1.24 13.36 -22.49
N ALA A 49 -0.13 13.91 -22.00
CA ALA A 49 0.86 14.60 -22.81
C ALA A 49 1.68 13.68 -23.72
N VAL A 50 1.68 12.35 -23.51
CA VAL A 50 2.42 11.40 -24.34
C VAL A 50 1.88 11.37 -25.79
N LEU A 51 0.56 11.32 -25.96
CA LEU A 51 -0.08 11.28 -27.28
C LEU A 51 0.25 12.51 -28.14
N PRO A 52 0.02 13.76 -27.68
CA PRO A 52 0.38 14.94 -28.46
C PRO A 52 1.90 15.02 -28.67
N PHE A 53 2.72 14.60 -27.70
CA PHE A 53 4.17 14.57 -27.87
C PHE A 53 4.61 13.65 -29.02
N ILE A 54 4.10 12.42 -29.07
CA ILE A 54 4.41 11.47 -30.16
C ILE A 54 3.84 11.95 -31.50
N GLY A 55 2.61 12.49 -31.52
CA GLY A 55 2.00 13.01 -32.74
C GLY A 55 2.82 14.15 -33.36
N ILE A 56 3.28 15.08 -32.52
CA ILE A 56 4.12 16.20 -32.96
C ILE A 56 5.50 15.73 -33.43
N LEU A 57 6.09 14.72 -32.78
CA LEU A 57 7.39 14.16 -33.17
C LEU A 57 7.34 13.41 -34.51
N THR A 58 6.23 12.71 -34.78
CA THR A 58 6.08 11.87 -35.97
C THR A 58 5.59 12.65 -37.19
N GLN A 59 4.75 13.68 -37.00
CA GLN A 59 4.16 14.48 -38.08
C GLN A 59 4.14 15.98 -37.72
N PRO A 60 5.32 16.64 -37.60
CA PRO A 60 5.43 18.03 -37.13
C PRO A 60 4.72 19.04 -38.03
N GLU A 61 4.51 18.73 -39.31
CA GLU A 61 3.84 19.62 -40.28
C GLU A 61 2.33 19.76 -40.02
N GLN A 62 1.68 18.73 -39.48
CA GLN A 62 0.23 18.76 -39.17
C GLN A 62 -0.10 19.64 -37.96
N VAL A 63 0.90 19.97 -37.15
CA VAL A 63 0.75 20.71 -35.90
C VAL A 63 0.38 22.17 -36.15
N PHE A 64 0.86 22.74 -37.26
CA PHE A 64 0.50 24.10 -37.70
C PHE A 64 -0.97 24.22 -38.13
N GLN A 65 -1.65 23.10 -38.39
CA GLN A 65 -3.06 23.08 -38.78
C GLN A 65 -4.00 22.96 -37.57
N SER A 66 -3.47 22.73 -36.37
CA SER A 66 -4.29 22.57 -35.16
C SER A 66 -4.67 23.93 -34.55
N PRO A 67 -5.98 24.24 -34.40
CA PRO A 67 -6.42 25.49 -33.79
C PRO A 67 -5.93 25.69 -32.35
N TRP A 68 -5.70 24.59 -31.61
CA TRP A 68 -5.28 24.65 -30.21
C TRP A 68 -3.80 25.04 -30.02
N LEU A 69 -2.95 24.84 -31.04
CA LEU A 69 -1.53 25.21 -30.97
C LEU A 69 -1.22 26.51 -31.73
N ALA A 70 -2.14 27.01 -32.55
CA ALA A 70 -1.94 28.22 -33.35
C ALA A 70 -1.57 29.44 -32.49
N ASP A 71 -2.26 29.67 -31.37
CA ASP A 71 -1.96 30.79 -30.45
C ASP A 71 -0.58 30.64 -29.80
N PHE A 72 -0.17 29.41 -29.50
CA PHE A 72 1.12 29.11 -28.87
C PHE A 72 2.29 29.26 -29.87
N ILE A 73 2.08 28.83 -31.11
CA ILE A 73 3.02 28.94 -32.24
C ILE A 73 3.27 30.43 -32.57
N ILE A 74 2.21 31.23 -32.63
CA ILE A 74 2.29 32.68 -32.91
C ILE A 74 2.96 33.40 -31.74
N PHE A 75 2.63 33.07 -30.49
CA PHE A 75 3.23 33.71 -29.30
C PHE A 75 4.74 33.47 -29.19
N PHE A 76 5.22 32.27 -29.52
CA PHE A 76 6.65 31.94 -29.49
C PHE A 76 7.39 32.23 -30.82
N GLY A 77 6.70 32.71 -31.86
CA GLY A 77 7.30 33.04 -33.15
C GLY A 77 7.92 31.84 -33.88
N ILE A 78 7.34 30.66 -33.73
CA ILE A 78 7.89 29.41 -34.26
C ILE A 78 7.53 29.29 -35.75
N ASN A 79 8.54 29.29 -36.63
CA ASN A 79 8.34 29.35 -38.08
C ASN A 79 8.53 27.99 -38.80
N SER A 80 9.02 26.96 -38.09
CA SER A 80 9.19 25.61 -38.65
C SER A 80 8.90 24.53 -37.60
N GLY A 81 8.43 23.36 -38.06
CA GLY A 81 8.06 22.24 -37.19
C GLY A 81 9.23 21.73 -36.35
N ASP A 82 10.45 21.76 -36.90
CA ASP A 82 11.67 21.35 -36.22
C ASP A 82 12.01 22.22 -35.00
N GLN A 83 11.65 23.52 -35.04
CA GLN A 83 11.83 24.43 -33.91
C GLN A 83 10.84 24.17 -32.77
N LEU A 84 9.72 23.49 -33.05
CA LEU A 84 8.69 23.17 -32.06
C LEU A 84 9.01 21.92 -31.24
N ILE A 85 9.86 21.03 -31.79
CA ILE A 85 10.25 19.77 -31.14
C ILE A 85 10.96 20.04 -29.81
N LEU A 86 12.02 20.87 -29.80
CA LEU A 86 12.84 21.10 -28.61
C LEU A 86 12.04 21.68 -27.43
N PRO A 87 11.27 22.78 -27.56
CA PRO A 87 10.46 23.33 -26.47
C PRO A 87 9.44 22.32 -25.94
N LEU A 88 8.82 21.53 -26.82
CA LEU A 88 7.83 20.54 -26.43
C LEU A 88 8.46 19.36 -25.71
N THR A 89 9.62 18.87 -26.16
CA THR A 89 10.38 17.83 -25.46
C THR A 89 10.78 18.30 -24.06
N VAL A 90 11.22 19.55 -23.92
CA VAL A 90 11.55 20.14 -22.62
C VAL A 90 10.29 20.24 -21.73
N ALA A 91 9.17 20.73 -22.26
CA ALA A 91 7.91 20.84 -21.53
C ALA A 91 7.39 19.45 -21.08
N PHE A 92 7.40 18.46 -21.97
CA PHE A 92 7.04 17.09 -21.66
C PHE A 92 7.96 16.48 -20.60
N GLY A 93 9.27 16.66 -20.74
CA GLY A 93 10.25 16.20 -19.76
C GLY A 93 10.05 16.83 -18.38
N LEU A 94 9.79 18.14 -18.32
CA LEU A 94 9.47 18.84 -17.07
C LEU A 94 8.17 18.33 -16.45
N ALA A 95 7.12 18.15 -17.25
CA ALA A 95 5.84 17.61 -16.77
C ALA A 95 6.01 16.20 -16.18
N ALA A 96 6.77 15.32 -16.85
CA ALA A 96 7.07 13.98 -16.37
C ALA A 96 7.88 13.99 -15.07
N ILE A 97 8.89 14.87 -14.96
CA ILE A 97 9.69 15.04 -13.73
C ILE A 97 8.82 15.55 -12.57
N ILE A 98 7.93 16.51 -12.83
CA ILE A 98 7.01 17.06 -11.81
C ILE A 98 6.05 15.96 -11.34
N ALA A 99 5.42 15.22 -12.26
CA ALA A 99 4.52 14.12 -11.91
C ALA A 99 5.24 13.03 -11.09
N GLY A 100 6.44 12.63 -11.53
CA GLY A 100 7.27 11.66 -10.80
C GLY A 100 7.68 12.16 -9.40
N SER A 101 8.05 13.43 -9.28
CA SER A 101 8.43 14.06 -8.01
C SER A 101 7.24 14.13 -7.04
N LEU A 102 6.05 14.49 -7.52
CA LEU A 102 4.82 14.48 -6.74
C LEU A 102 4.46 13.07 -6.26
N ARG A 103 4.66 12.05 -7.10
CA ARG A 103 4.41 10.65 -6.74
C ARG A 103 5.40 10.15 -5.67
N LEU A 104 6.68 10.51 -5.79
CA LEU A 104 7.68 10.22 -4.76
C LEU A 104 7.37 10.95 -3.44
N LEU A 105 6.96 12.20 -3.52
CA LEU A 105 6.55 12.98 -2.35
C LEU A 105 5.30 12.39 -1.69
N LEU A 106 4.29 11.98 -2.48
CA LEU A 106 3.09 11.29 -1.98
C LEU A 106 3.45 9.99 -1.25
N LEU A 107 4.33 9.18 -1.82
CA LEU A 107 4.83 7.95 -1.19
C LEU A 107 5.52 8.27 0.15
N TRP A 108 6.44 9.23 0.15
CA TRP A 108 7.19 9.62 1.34
C TRP A 108 6.28 10.15 2.45
N VAL A 109 5.36 11.07 2.13
CA VAL A 109 4.41 11.63 3.11
C VAL A 109 3.49 10.54 3.64
N SER A 110 3.01 9.62 2.79
CA SER A 110 2.15 8.49 3.22
C SER A 110 2.86 7.62 4.24
N ILE A 111 4.09 7.17 3.95
CA ILE A 111 4.89 6.34 4.86
C ILE A 111 5.17 7.10 6.17
N LYS A 112 5.62 8.35 6.08
CA LYS A 112 5.96 9.17 7.24
C LYS A 112 4.74 9.39 8.14
N LEU A 113 3.59 9.70 7.56
CA LEU A 113 2.36 9.95 8.32
C LEU A 113 1.83 8.68 9.00
N SER A 114 1.81 7.55 8.29
CA SER A 114 1.39 6.27 8.88
C SER A 114 2.30 5.85 10.02
N ASN A 115 3.62 5.92 9.84
CA ASN A 115 4.59 5.56 10.89
C ASN A 115 4.52 6.50 12.09
N ALA A 116 4.39 7.81 11.86
CA ALA A 116 4.26 8.76 12.95
C ALA A 116 2.95 8.58 13.73
N THR A 117 1.86 8.20 13.06
CA THR A 117 0.61 7.83 13.73
C THR A 117 0.75 6.53 14.52
N GLY A 118 1.50 5.55 13.99
CA GLY A 118 1.85 4.32 14.71
C GLY A 118 2.68 4.57 15.95
N ALA A 119 3.63 5.51 15.89
CA ALA A 119 4.43 5.92 17.04
C ALA A 119 3.55 6.55 18.13
N ASP A 120 2.67 7.49 17.75
CA ASP A 120 1.70 8.09 18.68
C ASP A 120 0.82 7.01 19.35
N LEU A 121 0.32 6.04 18.58
CA LEU A 121 -0.48 4.93 19.09
C LEU A 121 0.34 4.02 20.03
N SER A 122 1.60 3.75 19.70
CA SER A 122 2.50 2.93 20.53
C SER A 122 2.76 3.58 21.89
N ILE A 123 3.03 4.89 21.89
CA ILE A 123 3.23 5.68 23.10
C ILE A 123 1.96 5.66 23.95
N GLU A 124 0.80 5.96 23.37
CA GLU A 124 -0.49 5.99 24.09
C GLU A 124 -0.83 4.62 24.69
N VAL A 125 -0.62 3.52 23.94
CA VAL A 125 -0.89 2.16 24.44
C VAL A 125 0.04 1.81 25.60
N TYR A 126 1.32 2.18 25.52
CA TYR A 126 2.27 1.93 26.59
C TYR A 126 1.95 2.74 27.84
N GLU A 127 1.67 4.03 27.67
CA GLU A 127 1.28 4.94 28.75
C GLU A 127 0.03 4.45 29.48
N ARG A 128 -1.05 4.15 28.74
CA ARG A 128 -2.29 3.58 29.31
C ARG A 128 -2.08 2.22 29.96
N THR A 129 -1.06 1.48 29.55
CA THR A 129 -0.72 0.21 30.19
C THR A 129 -0.08 0.46 31.55
N LEU A 130 0.88 1.39 31.65
CA LEU A 130 1.56 1.71 32.91
C LEU A 130 0.64 2.32 33.97
N TYR A 131 -0.35 3.10 33.57
CA TYR A 131 -1.30 3.74 34.50
C TYR A 131 -2.47 2.84 34.92
N GLN A 132 -2.45 1.53 34.61
CA GLN A 132 -3.51 0.62 35.03
C GLN A 132 -3.41 0.23 36.52
N PRO A 133 -4.54 -0.08 37.18
CA PRO A 133 -4.51 -0.60 38.54
C PRO A 133 -3.72 -1.90 38.64
N PHE A 134 -2.98 -2.08 39.73
CA PHE A 134 -2.14 -3.26 39.97
C PHE A 134 -2.89 -4.61 39.79
N LYS A 135 -4.18 -4.67 40.11
CA LYS A 135 -5.03 -5.85 39.87
C LYS A 135 -5.00 -6.30 38.41
N VAL A 136 -5.04 -5.38 37.46
CA VAL A 136 -5.01 -5.69 36.01
C VAL A 136 -3.64 -6.24 35.60
N HIS A 137 -2.56 -5.79 36.25
CA HIS A 137 -1.22 -6.31 36.00
C HIS A 137 -1.03 -7.75 36.48
N ILE A 138 -1.69 -8.16 37.57
CA ILE A 138 -1.62 -9.55 38.06
C ILE A 138 -2.50 -10.49 37.21
N GLU A 139 -3.61 -9.98 36.67
CA GLU A 139 -4.56 -10.80 35.88
C GLU A 139 -4.08 -11.09 34.44
N ARG A 140 -3.07 -10.37 33.93
CA ARG A 140 -2.59 -10.48 32.55
C ARG A 140 -1.16 -11.00 32.48
N SER A 141 -0.88 -11.83 31.47
CA SER A 141 0.50 -12.26 31.22
C SER A 141 1.35 -11.12 30.66
N SER A 142 2.57 -10.95 31.19
CA SER A 142 3.55 -9.98 30.68
C SER A 142 3.86 -10.21 29.19
N SER A 143 3.75 -11.46 28.71
CA SER A 143 3.96 -11.83 27.29
C SER A 143 2.87 -11.27 26.38
N GLU A 144 1.62 -11.22 26.86
CA GLU A 144 0.51 -10.62 26.12
C GLU A 144 0.64 -9.10 26.04
N ILE A 145 1.07 -8.45 27.12
CA ILE A 145 1.32 -7.01 27.16
C ILE A 145 2.47 -6.65 26.20
N ILE A 146 3.60 -7.34 26.32
CA ILE A 146 4.79 -7.08 25.52
C ILE A 146 4.55 -7.37 24.04
N SER A 147 3.90 -8.48 23.68
CA SER A 147 3.52 -8.76 22.28
C SER A 147 2.46 -7.76 21.77
N GLY A 148 1.55 -7.31 22.64
CA GLY A 148 0.59 -6.26 22.32
C GLY A 148 1.27 -4.96 21.86
N ILE A 149 2.19 -4.45 22.67
CA ILE A 149 2.88 -3.18 22.40
C ILE A 149 3.85 -3.31 21.21
N THR A 150 4.67 -4.38 21.17
CA THR A 150 5.77 -4.48 20.20
C THR A 150 5.33 -5.02 18.83
N GLN A 151 4.32 -5.89 18.79
CA GLN A 151 3.92 -6.58 17.55
C GLN A 151 2.55 -6.13 17.06
N LYS A 152 1.53 -6.08 17.93
CA LYS A 152 0.16 -5.73 17.50
C LYS A 152 0.02 -4.25 17.12
N VAL A 153 0.70 -3.34 17.82
CA VAL A 153 0.72 -1.92 17.42
C VAL A 153 1.43 -1.74 16.08
N THR A 154 2.54 -2.43 15.86
CA THR A 154 3.26 -2.44 14.57
C THR A 154 2.34 -2.94 13.44
N ALA A 155 1.58 -4.00 13.68
CA ALA A 155 0.58 -4.50 12.74
C ALA A 155 -0.54 -3.47 12.47
N ALA A 156 -1.06 -2.79 13.50
CA ALA A 156 -2.04 -1.73 13.35
C ALA A 156 -1.50 -0.54 12.53
N THR A 157 -0.22 -0.23 12.70
CA THR A 157 0.48 0.79 11.91
C THR A 157 0.58 0.38 10.43
N GLY A 158 0.87 -0.90 10.18
CA GLY A 158 0.83 -1.48 8.83
C GLY A 158 -0.57 -1.39 8.19
N VAL A 159 -1.63 -1.58 8.98
CA VAL A 159 -3.02 -1.38 8.52
C VAL A 159 -3.28 0.07 8.13
N LEU A 160 -2.79 1.06 8.91
CA LEU A 160 -2.92 2.48 8.55
C LEU A 160 -2.22 2.77 7.21
N LEU A 161 -1.04 2.22 6.99
CA LEU A 161 -0.31 2.37 5.74
C LEU A 161 -1.07 1.73 4.58
N ALA A 162 -1.61 0.52 4.77
CA ALA A 162 -2.40 -0.18 3.75
C ALA A 162 -3.69 0.57 3.39
N VAL A 163 -4.44 1.08 4.38
CA VAL A 163 -5.65 1.89 4.14
C VAL A 163 -5.33 3.16 3.39
N THR A 164 -4.26 3.85 3.82
CA THR A 164 -3.78 5.06 3.16
C THR A 164 -3.45 4.75 1.69
N SER A 165 -2.69 3.68 1.45
CA SER A 165 -2.35 3.24 0.10
C SER A 165 -3.58 2.87 -0.73
N ILE A 166 -4.59 2.20 -0.17
CA ILE A 166 -5.82 1.87 -0.89
C ILE A 166 -6.52 3.15 -1.33
N ILE A 167 -6.65 4.13 -0.42
CA ILE A 167 -7.30 5.40 -0.75
C ILE A 167 -6.53 6.12 -1.86
N THR A 168 -5.21 6.31 -1.70
CA THR A 168 -4.40 7.03 -2.69
C THR A 168 -4.38 6.31 -4.03
N SER A 169 -4.17 4.99 -4.03
CA SER A 169 -4.15 4.20 -5.26
C SER A 169 -5.52 4.14 -5.95
N SER A 170 -6.62 4.17 -5.21
CA SER A 170 -7.97 4.22 -5.80
C SER A 170 -8.22 5.55 -6.50
N PHE A 171 -7.82 6.68 -5.90
CA PHE A 171 -7.90 8.00 -6.55
C PHE A 171 -7.08 8.05 -7.84
N LEU A 172 -5.84 7.53 -7.81
CA LEU A 172 -5.00 7.43 -8.99
C LEU A 172 -5.63 6.54 -10.07
N PHE A 173 -6.08 5.34 -9.69
CA PHE A 173 -6.72 4.38 -10.59
C PHE A 173 -7.95 4.99 -11.26
N ILE A 174 -8.84 5.62 -10.49
CA ILE A 174 -10.05 6.27 -11.02
C ILE A 174 -9.68 7.41 -11.97
N SER A 175 -8.70 8.25 -11.62
CA SER A 175 -8.26 9.37 -12.46
C SER A 175 -7.70 8.89 -13.81
N ILE A 176 -6.88 7.84 -13.79
CA ILE A 176 -6.32 7.23 -15.00
C ILE A 176 -7.43 6.57 -15.83
N MET A 177 -8.33 5.81 -15.20
CA MET A 177 -9.46 5.17 -15.90
C MET A 177 -10.38 6.18 -16.56
N MET A 178 -10.74 7.28 -15.88
CA MET A 178 -11.57 8.34 -16.49
C MET A 178 -10.87 8.96 -17.69
N THR A 179 -9.58 9.24 -17.59
CA THR A 179 -8.80 9.82 -18.69
C THR A 179 -8.73 8.87 -19.88
N MET A 180 -8.42 7.60 -19.64
CA MET A 180 -8.31 6.58 -20.69
C MET A 180 -9.66 6.31 -21.36
N LEU A 181 -10.78 6.36 -20.62
CA LEU A 181 -12.12 6.27 -21.21
C LEU A 181 -12.44 7.42 -22.17
N ILE A 182 -11.88 8.62 -21.96
CA ILE A 182 -12.04 9.75 -22.88
C ILE A 182 -11.18 9.55 -24.14
N VAL A 183 -9.99 8.95 -23.98
CA VAL A 183 -9.05 8.70 -25.08
C VAL A 183 -9.52 7.56 -25.99
N ASP A 184 -9.73 6.38 -25.42
CA ASP A 184 -10.24 5.20 -26.13
C ASP A 184 -11.11 4.35 -25.18
N PRO A 185 -12.45 4.48 -25.26
CA PRO A 185 -13.36 3.73 -24.41
C PRO A 185 -13.24 2.21 -24.58
N LEU A 186 -13.03 1.72 -25.80
CA LEU A 186 -13.06 0.29 -26.09
C LEU A 186 -11.82 -0.39 -25.52
N VAL A 187 -10.64 0.15 -25.81
CA VAL A 187 -9.37 -0.36 -25.29
C VAL A 187 -9.39 -0.34 -23.76
N THR A 188 -9.88 0.76 -23.17
CA THR A 188 -9.93 0.92 -21.72
C THR A 188 -10.87 -0.09 -21.05
N ILE A 189 -12.05 -0.35 -21.62
CA ILE A 189 -13.00 -1.32 -21.07
C ILE A 189 -12.44 -2.74 -21.19
N VAL A 190 -11.85 -3.11 -22.33
CA VAL A 190 -11.27 -4.45 -22.52
C VAL A 190 -10.09 -4.67 -21.57
N ALA A 191 -9.18 -3.69 -21.45
CA ALA A 191 -8.08 -3.75 -20.50
C ALA A 191 -8.57 -3.80 -19.05
N GLY A 192 -9.55 -2.96 -18.69
CA GLY A 192 -10.14 -2.91 -17.35
C GLY A 192 -10.81 -4.23 -16.96
N LEU A 193 -11.57 -4.85 -17.86
CA LEU A 193 -12.24 -6.13 -17.61
C LEU A 193 -11.24 -7.30 -17.55
N SER A 194 -10.25 -7.34 -18.45
CA SER A 194 -9.24 -8.41 -18.46
C SER A 194 -8.38 -8.37 -17.20
N PHE A 195 -7.79 -7.23 -16.86
CA PHE A 195 -6.99 -7.08 -15.64
C PHE A 195 -7.85 -7.17 -14.37
N GLY A 196 -9.06 -6.60 -14.39
CA GLY A 196 -9.99 -6.65 -13.26
C GLY A 196 -10.43 -8.07 -12.93
N SER A 197 -10.84 -8.85 -13.93
CA SER A 197 -11.24 -10.26 -13.74
C SER A 197 -10.08 -11.12 -13.22
N ALA A 198 -8.88 -10.95 -13.76
CA ALA A 198 -7.68 -11.63 -13.27
C ALA A 198 -7.42 -11.33 -11.78
N TYR A 199 -7.51 -10.05 -11.37
CA TYR A 199 -7.36 -9.68 -9.96
C TYR A 199 -8.45 -10.26 -9.06
N VAL A 200 -9.70 -10.28 -9.53
CA VAL A 200 -10.83 -10.86 -8.78
C VAL A 200 -10.60 -12.36 -8.55
N VAL A 201 -10.17 -13.10 -9.58
CA VAL A 201 -9.84 -14.53 -9.45
C VAL A 201 -8.72 -14.74 -8.44
N ILE A 202 -7.63 -13.97 -8.54
CA ILE A 202 -6.51 -14.03 -7.60
C ILE A 202 -7.00 -13.76 -6.18
N ALA A 203 -7.80 -12.72 -5.97
CA ALA A 203 -8.34 -12.36 -4.66
C ALA A 203 -9.19 -13.48 -4.06
N PHE A 204 -10.07 -14.10 -4.85
CA PHE A 204 -10.90 -15.22 -4.40
C PHE A 204 -10.07 -16.43 -3.99
N LEU A 205 -9.10 -16.84 -4.81
CA LEU A 205 -8.22 -17.99 -4.53
C LEU A 205 -7.38 -17.79 -3.27
N THR A 206 -7.03 -16.54 -2.97
CA THR A 206 -6.05 -16.17 -1.95
C THR A 206 -6.70 -15.83 -0.60
N SER A 207 -7.97 -15.38 -0.62
CA SER A 207 -8.72 -14.86 0.53
C SER A 207 -8.77 -15.80 1.76
N LYS A 208 -9.19 -17.05 1.58
CA LYS A 208 -9.31 -18.04 2.68
C LYS A 208 -7.96 -18.32 3.34
N ARG A 209 -6.89 -18.35 2.54
CA ARG A 209 -5.54 -18.60 3.04
C ARG A 209 -5.01 -17.41 3.83
N PHE A 210 -5.29 -16.18 3.39
CA PHE A 210 -4.98 -14.97 4.15
C PHE A 210 -5.61 -14.96 5.54
N GLU A 211 -6.89 -15.34 5.65
CA GLU A 211 -7.58 -15.36 6.94
C GLU A 211 -6.95 -16.38 7.90
N SER A 212 -6.70 -17.60 7.41
CA SER A 212 -6.04 -18.65 8.20
C SER A 212 -4.64 -18.22 8.67
N ASN A 213 -3.84 -17.67 7.74
CA ASN A 213 -2.51 -17.17 8.06
C ASN A 213 -2.55 -16.01 9.05
N SER A 214 -3.52 -15.11 8.95
CA SER A 214 -3.68 -13.99 9.89
C SER A 214 -3.97 -14.46 11.31
N ARG A 215 -4.85 -15.46 11.48
CA ARG A 215 -5.15 -16.08 12.79
C ARG A 215 -3.91 -16.81 13.35
N SER A 216 -3.19 -17.53 12.49
CA SER A 216 -1.94 -18.19 12.86
C SER A 216 -0.89 -17.18 13.33
N ILE A 217 -0.61 -16.14 12.54
CA ILE A 217 0.37 -15.10 12.88
C ILE A 217 0.04 -14.46 14.23
N ALA A 218 -1.21 -14.02 14.45
CA ALA A 218 -1.61 -13.36 15.69
C ALA A 218 -1.44 -14.24 16.93
N SER A 219 -1.75 -15.54 16.83
CA SER A 219 -1.61 -16.48 17.94
C SER A 219 -0.15 -16.88 18.18
N GLN A 220 0.59 -17.24 17.12
CA GLN A 220 1.97 -17.72 17.24
C GLN A 220 2.96 -16.63 17.65
N GLN A 221 2.71 -15.37 17.26
CA GLN A 221 3.46 -14.22 17.74
C GLN A 221 3.50 -14.13 19.27
N THR A 222 2.33 -14.30 19.90
CA THR A 222 2.20 -14.30 21.36
C THR A 222 2.95 -15.49 21.97
N GLN A 223 2.87 -16.67 21.34
CA GLN A 223 3.57 -17.88 21.82
C GLN A 223 5.09 -17.76 21.72
N VAL A 224 5.62 -17.12 20.68
CA VAL A 224 7.06 -16.85 20.54
C VAL A 224 7.55 -15.97 21.70
N VAL A 225 6.85 -14.87 21.98
CA VAL A 225 7.21 -13.98 23.11
C VAL A 225 7.10 -14.71 24.44
N LYS A 226 6.04 -15.50 24.62
CA LYS A 226 5.82 -16.30 25.83
C LYS A 226 6.95 -17.30 26.07
N ALA A 227 7.32 -18.09 25.05
CA ALA A 227 8.40 -19.08 25.16
C ALA A 227 9.74 -18.43 25.52
N LEU A 228 10.04 -17.26 24.96
CA LEU A 228 11.26 -16.51 25.28
C LEU A 228 11.24 -15.99 26.73
N GLN A 229 10.12 -15.43 27.18
CA GLN A 229 10.01 -14.90 28.54
C GLN A 229 10.06 -15.97 29.61
N GLU A 230 9.31 -17.07 29.44
CA GLU A 230 9.31 -18.17 30.41
C GLU A 230 10.66 -18.88 30.44
N GLY A 231 11.28 -19.13 29.27
CA GLY A 231 12.58 -19.80 29.18
C GLY A 231 13.73 -18.95 29.72
N LEU A 232 13.80 -17.67 29.39
CA LEU A 232 14.87 -16.78 29.85
C LEU A 232 14.63 -16.27 31.26
N GLY A 233 13.38 -16.04 31.66
CA GLY A 233 13.02 -15.60 33.02
C GLY A 233 13.31 -16.65 34.09
N ALA A 234 13.18 -17.94 33.75
CA ALA A 234 13.50 -19.06 34.62
C ALA A 234 14.82 -19.76 34.24
N ILE A 235 15.76 -19.07 33.56
CA ILE A 235 16.94 -19.71 32.95
C ILE A 235 17.78 -20.53 33.95
N ARG A 236 17.84 -20.09 35.21
CA ARG A 236 18.53 -20.81 36.28
C ARG A 236 17.91 -22.21 36.46
N ASP A 237 16.60 -22.28 36.62
CA ASP A 237 15.87 -23.53 36.86
C ASP A 237 15.92 -24.41 35.61
N VAL A 238 15.81 -23.82 34.42
CA VAL A 238 15.93 -24.54 33.14
C VAL A 238 17.29 -25.25 33.00
N ILE A 239 18.36 -24.60 33.47
CA ILE A 239 19.71 -25.19 33.44
C ILE A 239 19.85 -26.27 34.51
N LEU A 240 19.41 -26.00 35.74
CA LEU A 240 19.50 -26.93 36.86
C LEU A 240 18.72 -28.21 36.60
N ASP A 241 17.53 -28.11 36.00
CA ASP A 241 16.66 -29.25 35.70
C ASP A 241 16.96 -29.91 34.35
N ALA A 242 17.95 -29.40 33.60
CA ALA A 242 18.28 -29.86 32.24
C ALA A 242 17.09 -29.90 31.26
N THR A 243 16.15 -28.95 31.39
CA THR A 243 14.90 -28.91 30.60
C THR A 243 15.00 -28.08 29.32
N GLN A 244 16.21 -27.69 28.87
CA GLN A 244 16.43 -26.82 27.70
C GLN A 244 15.74 -27.36 26.43
N ARG A 245 15.69 -28.69 26.26
CA ARG A 245 15.04 -29.34 25.10
C ARG A 245 13.53 -29.08 25.05
N ILE A 246 12.87 -28.92 26.19
CA ILE A 246 11.43 -28.65 26.27
C ILE A 246 11.16 -27.23 25.77
N TYR A 247 11.85 -26.23 26.33
CA TYR A 247 11.69 -24.82 25.96
C TYR A 247 12.05 -24.57 24.49
N THR A 248 13.14 -25.17 24.00
CA THR A 248 13.51 -25.08 22.58
C THR A 248 12.48 -25.74 21.66
N GLY A 249 11.84 -26.83 22.08
CA GLY A 249 10.73 -27.45 21.35
C GLY A 249 9.49 -26.56 21.24
N ILE A 250 9.10 -25.90 22.33
CA ILE A 250 7.98 -24.95 22.37
C ILE A 250 8.25 -23.78 21.43
N TYR A 251 9.43 -23.15 21.54
CA TYR A 251 9.83 -22.06 20.66
C TYR A 251 9.86 -22.50 19.19
N ARG A 252 10.48 -23.65 18.88
CA ARG A 252 10.58 -24.20 17.53
C ARG A 252 9.20 -24.36 16.87
N LYS A 253 8.23 -24.92 17.60
CA LYS A 253 6.87 -25.11 17.07
C LYS A 253 6.22 -23.76 16.72
N ALA A 254 6.30 -22.78 17.63
CA ALA A 254 5.68 -21.47 17.43
C ALA A 254 6.35 -20.70 16.27
N ILE A 255 7.68 -20.67 16.23
CA ILE A 255 8.41 -19.91 15.20
C ILE A 255 8.25 -20.51 13.80
N LEU A 256 8.23 -21.84 13.66
CA LEU A 256 8.03 -22.48 12.35
C LEU A 256 6.65 -22.17 11.76
N LEU A 257 5.60 -22.24 12.59
CA LEU A 257 4.25 -21.89 12.16
C LEU A 257 4.13 -20.40 11.81
N LEU A 258 4.76 -19.53 12.61
CA LEU A 258 4.79 -18.09 12.35
C LEU A 258 5.53 -17.76 11.04
N MET A 259 6.70 -18.36 10.80
CA MET A 259 7.50 -18.12 9.60
C MET A 259 6.81 -18.68 8.35
N LYS A 260 6.18 -19.85 8.44
CA LYS A 260 5.39 -20.41 7.34
C LYS A 260 4.25 -19.48 6.93
N ALA A 261 3.44 -19.03 7.89
CA ALA A 261 2.32 -18.12 7.61
C ALA A 261 2.78 -16.76 7.05
N ASN A 262 3.87 -16.20 7.57
CA ASN A 262 4.46 -14.97 7.02
C ASN A 262 5.03 -15.17 5.60
N GLY A 263 5.70 -16.29 5.34
CA GLY A 263 6.27 -16.61 4.03
C GLY A 263 5.18 -16.74 2.97
N GLU A 264 4.11 -17.48 3.28
CA GLU A 264 2.95 -17.61 2.39
C GLU A 264 2.30 -16.25 2.12
N ASN A 265 2.05 -15.43 3.15
CA ASN A 265 1.50 -14.08 2.95
C ASN A 265 2.40 -13.18 2.09
N ARG A 266 3.74 -13.25 2.26
CA ARG A 266 4.69 -12.49 1.43
C ARG A 266 4.65 -12.91 -0.03
N PHE A 267 4.56 -14.21 -0.30
CA PHE A 267 4.40 -14.72 -1.66
C PHE A 267 3.08 -14.26 -2.26
N MET A 268 1.97 -14.44 -1.54
CA MET A 268 0.62 -14.06 -1.97
C MET A 268 0.46 -12.56 -2.21
N ASN A 269 1.24 -11.71 -1.53
CA ASN A 269 1.27 -10.26 -1.78
C ASN A 269 2.08 -9.86 -3.02
N GLN A 270 3.08 -10.65 -3.44
CA GLN A 270 3.98 -10.31 -4.55
C GLN A 270 3.63 -11.04 -5.85
N ALA A 271 3.21 -12.30 -5.76
CA ALA A 271 2.87 -13.15 -6.91
C ALA A 271 1.83 -12.53 -7.86
N PRO A 272 0.77 -11.83 -7.39
CA PRO A 272 -0.21 -11.22 -8.28
C PRO A 272 0.44 -10.25 -9.26
N ARG A 273 1.40 -9.44 -8.81
CA ARG A 273 2.08 -8.46 -9.67
C ARG A 273 2.76 -9.13 -10.86
N TYR A 274 3.53 -10.20 -10.63
CA TYR A 274 4.23 -10.92 -11.70
C TYR A 274 3.27 -11.57 -12.70
N ALA A 275 2.14 -12.10 -12.21
CA ALA A 275 1.09 -12.63 -13.06
C ALA A 275 0.48 -11.54 -13.95
N MET A 276 0.23 -10.35 -13.39
CA MET A 276 -0.32 -9.20 -14.10
C MET A 276 0.64 -8.62 -15.13
N GLU A 277 1.94 -8.56 -14.83
CA GLU A 277 2.98 -8.16 -15.78
C GLU A 277 3.00 -9.11 -16.99
N SER A 278 2.95 -10.41 -16.74
CA SER A 278 2.92 -11.44 -17.79
C SER A 278 1.66 -11.36 -18.64
N LEU A 279 0.49 -11.20 -17.99
CA LEU A 279 -0.79 -11.03 -18.66
C LEU A 279 -0.81 -9.76 -19.52
N GLY A 280 -0.23 -8.66 -19.03
CA GLY A 280 -0.12 -7.42 -19.79
C GLY A 280 0.70 -7.57 -21.07
N MET A 281 1.84 -8.28 -21.01
CA MET A 281 2.65 -8.55 -22.20
C MET A 281 1.89 -9.37 -23.25
N VAL A 282 1.13 -10.38 -22.82
CA VAL A 282 0.29 -11.19 -23.72
C VAL A 282 -0.83 -10.36 -24.33
N LEU A 283 -1.51 -9.53 -23.53
CA LEU A 283 -2.56 -8.65 -24.03
C LEU A 283 -2.04 -7.66 -25.07
N ILE A 284 -0.88 -7.03 -24.82
CA ILE A 284 -0.24 -6.13 -25.78
C ILE A 284 0.04 -6.86 -27.11
N ALA A 285 0.62 -8.07 -27.05
CA ALA A 285 0.92 -8.85 -28.25
C ALA A 285 -0.36 -9.21 -29.04
N ILE A 286 -1.43 -9.59 -28.37
CA ILE A 286 -2.74 -9.86 -29.00
C ILE A 286 -3.32 -8.59 -29.61
N PHE A 287 -3.24 -7.46 -28.89
CA PHE A 287 -3.76 -6.18 -29.37
C PHE A 287 -3.08 -5.74 -30.66
N VAL A 288 -1.75 -5.89 -30.74
CA VAL A 288 -0.98 -5.55 -31.95
C VAL A 288 -1.33 -6.46 -33.13
N LEU A 289 -1.71 -7.72 -32.90
CA LEU A 289 -2.16 -8.62 -33.97
C LEU A 289 -3.60 -8.37 -34.42
N ALA A 290 -4.43 -7.80 -33.55
CA ALA A 290 -5.84 -7.54 -33.82
C ALA A 290 -6.11 -6.18 -34.47
N LEU A 291 -5.12 -5.28 -34.44
CA LEU A 291 -5.15 -3.93 -35.01
C LEU A 291 -4.48 -3.90 -36.39
#